data_AF-A0A3E3HZ06-F1
#
_entry.id   AF-A0A3E3HZ06-F1
#
_cell.length_a   1.000
_cell.length_b   1.000
_cell.length_c   1.000
_cell.angle_alpha   90.00
_cell.angle_beta   90.00
_cell.angle_gamma   90.00
#
_symmetry.space_group_name_H-M   'P 1'
#
loop_
_entity.id
_entity.type
_entity.pdbx_description
1 polymer ?
#
loop_
_entity_poly.entity_id
_entity_poly.type
_entity_poly.pdbx_seq_one_letter_code
_entity_poly.pdbx_strand_id
1 'polypeptide(L)'
;MGITVIDGYLYDIKLVNYEDELERSYDSTALWDLSYADILYDPEGKIAEFKSRKLACTVDIDSAGGLLWEAYWNYRLAGDIWIYRQDTMQGHYVFNNAIKPLVSALFIVNREYIPHDKWLIHMSRSLAWKPDSWEKDLQGALNTGDFSVQSLQERQMCIDRLWNGMNDRLCEMTGTDDRLNFVRKAGYESLKKLIEKEEYTLQEWAAMEGLEALNYEPLHSVFHREGDRILLDKERLLSIRPEDMYVWFYEIVDAGRKGVAAE
;
A
#
# COMPACT_ATOMS: atom_id res chain seq x y z
N MET A 1 -34.66 4.34 5.35
CA MET A 1 -34.94 4.27 3.91
C MET A 1 -33.73 3.65 3.22
N GLY A 2 -33.89 3.17 1.99
CA GLY A 2 -32.85 2.50 1.20
C GLY A 2 -33.05 2.81 -0.28
N ILE A 3 -32.58 1.91 -1.16
CA ILE A 3 -32.68 2.09 -2.61
C ILE A 3 -34.15 2.03 -3.06
N THR A 4 -34.62 3.06 -3.77
CA THR A 4 -35.98 3.17 -4.31
C THR A 4 -36.00 3.82 -5.68
N VAL A 5 -37.05 3.58 -6.47
CA VAL A 5 -37.26 4.24 -7.78
C VAL A 5 -38.48 5.15 -7.69
N ILE A 6 -38.31 6.42 -8.05
CA ILE A 6 -39.38 7.43 -8.09
C ILE A 6 -39.32 8.11 -9.45
N ASP A 7 -40.43 8.10 -10.19
CA ASP A 7 -40.56 8.70 -11.54
C ASP A 7 -39.47 8.27 -12.53
N GLY A 8 -39.02 7.01 -12.43
CA GLY A 8 -37.98 6.44 -13.29
C GLY A 8 -36.54 6.73 -12.84
N TYR A 9 -36.34 7.46 -11.75
CA TYR A 9 -35.02 7.75 -11.17
C TYR A 9 -34.76 6.87 -9.95
N LEU A 10 -33.54 6.33 -9.87
CA LEU A 10 -33.07 5.57 -8.73
C LEU A 10 -32.52 6.52 -7.65
N TYR A 11 -33.06 6.43 -6.45
CA TYR A 11 -32.60 7.14 -5.27
C TYR A 11 -32.05 6.14 -4.25
N ASP A 12 -30.90 6.45 -3.69
CA ASP A 12 -30.37 5.76 -2.52
C ASP A 12 -30.38 6.74 -1.35
N ILE A 13 -31.30 6.56 -0.41
CA ILE A 13 -31.56 7.52 0.68
C ILE A 13 -31.23 6.87 2.01
N LYS A 14 -30.18 7.37 2.67
CA LYS A 14 -29.78 6.95 4.02
C LYS A 14 -30.39 7.88 5.08
N LEU A 15 -30.92 7.31 6.15
CA LEU A 15 -31.24 8.04 7.38
C LEU A 15 -30.30 7.55 8.48
N VAL A 16 -29.67 8.49 9.17
CA VAL A 16 -28.66 8.21 10.19
C VAL A 16 -28.90 9.07 11.42
N ASN A 17 -28.42 8.59 12.58
CA ASN A 17 -28.37 9.39 13.79
C ASN A 17 -27.08 10.23 13.78
N TYR A 18 -27.20 11.51 14.08
CA TYR A 18 -26.07 12.44 14.08
C TYR A 18 -25.00 12.09 15.11
N GLU A 19 -25.39 11.76 16.35
CA GLU A 19 -24.46 11.42 17.43
C GLU A 19 -23.72 10.10 17.13
N ASP A 20 -24.43 9.10 16.60
CA ASP A 20 -23.80 7.83 16.21
C ASP A 20 -22.77 8.03 15.09
N GLU A 21 -23.09 8.84 14.07
CA GLU A 21 -22.14 9.12 12.98
C GLU A 21 -20.97 10.01 13.45
N LEU A 22 -21.17 10.86 14.47
CA LEU A 22 -20.09 11.63 15.09
C LEU A 22 -19.03 10.71 15.73
N GLU A 23 -19.46 9.66 16.42
CA GLU A 23 -18.59 8.68 17.11
C GLU A 23 -17.98 7.64 16.17
N ARG A 24 -18.69 7.30 15.09
CA ARG A 24 -18.26 6.26 14.14
C ARG A 24 -16.91 6.59 13.47
N SER A 25 -15.99 5.62 13.47
CA SER A 25 -14.78 5.70 12.65
C SER A 25 -15.11 5.52 11.17
N TYR A 26 -14.54 6.37 10.32
CA TYR A 26 -14.76 6.33 8.87
C TYR A 26 -13.56 5.69 8.20
N ASP A 27 -13.83 4.70 7.35
CA ASP A 27 -12.84 4.19 6.41
C ASP A 27 -12.63 5.20 5.25
N SER A 28 -11.67 4.89 4.39
CA SER A 28 -11.35 5.72 3.24
C SER A 28 -12.55 5.93 2.30
N THR A 29 -13.39 4.93 2.10
CA THR A 29 -14.55 5.05 1.20
C THR A 29 -15.61 5.97 1.79
N ALA A 30 -15.86 5.90 3.09
CA ALA A 30 -16.79 6.78 3.78
C ALA A 30 -16.27 8.23 3.82
N LEU A 31 -14.97 8.45 3.98
CA LEU A 31 -14.36 9.78 3.90
C LEU A 31 -14.39 10.34 2.48
N TRP A 32 -14.13 9.51 1.47
CA TRP A 32 -14.29 9.89 0.07
C TRP A 32 -15.73 10.30 -0.24
N ASP A 33 -16.72 9.48 0.12
CA ASP A 33 -18.13 9.80 -0.13
C ASP A 33 -18.54 11.12 0.55
N LEU A 34 -18.09 11.31 1.80
CA LEU A 34 -18.32 12.55 2.54
C LEU A 34 -17.63 13.77 1.90
N SER A 35 -16.42 13.62 1.34
CA SER A 35 -15.70 14.75 0.74
C SER A 35 -16.44 15.33 -0.46
N TYR A 36 -17.10 14.48 -1.25
CA TYR A 36 -17.89 14.88 -2.42
C TYR A 36 -19.33 15.31 -2.09
N ALA A 37 -19.79 15.16 -0.84
CA ALA A 37 -21.16 15.49 -0.46
C ALA A 37 -21.44 17.01 -0.42
N ASP A 38 -22.54 17.43 -1.03
CA ASP A 38 -23.05 18.80 -0.93
C ASP A 38 -24.01 18.96 0.26
N ILE A 39 -23.86 20.06 1.01
CA ILE A 39 -24.75 20.40 2.12
C ILE A 39 -25.91 21.22 1.57
N LEU A 40 -27.08 20.59 1.45
CA LEU A 40 -28.28 21.24 0.92
C LEU A 40 -29.05 22.05 1.98
N TYR A 41 -28.96 21.66 3.26
CA TYR A 41 -29.65 22.31 4.37
C TYR A 41 -28.90 22.10 5.69
N ASP A 42 -28.43 23.19 6.31
CA ASP A 42 -27.72 23.17 7.59
C ASP A 42 -27.88 24.51 8.34
N PRO A 43 -29.06 24.78 8.93
CA PRO A 43 -29.37 26.08 9.54
C PRO A 43 -28.52 26.40 10.78
N GLU A 44 -27.97 25.39 11.44
CA GLU A 44 -27.17 25.53 12.67
C GLU A 44 -25.67 25.34 12.43
N GLY A 45 -25.23 25.04 11.20
CA GLY A 45 -23.82 24.81 10.88
C GLY A 45 -23.24 23.47 11.37
N LYS A 46 -24.09 22.59 11.95
CA LYS A 46 -23.67 21.34 12.58
C LYS A 46 -23.19 20.30 11.59
N ILE A 47 -23.75 20.29 10.37
CA ILE A 47 -23.34 19.36 9.31
C ILE A 47 -22.03 19.82 8.69
N ALA A 48 -21.85 21.13 8.50
CA ALA A 48 -20.60 21.71 8.04
C ALA A 48 -19.45 21.45 9.03
N GLU A 49 -19.68 21.66 10.33
CA GLU A 49 -18.71 21.33 11.38
C GLU A 49 -18.39 19.84 11.41
N PHE A 50 -19.42 18.98 11.35
CA PHE A 50 -19.26 17.52 11.26
C PHE A 50 -18.35 17.12 10.08
N LYS A 51 -18.64 17.64 8.87
CA LYS A 51 -17.88 17.35 7.66
C LYS A 51 -16.43 17.82 7.80
N SER A 52 -16.22 19.05 8.28
CA SER A 52 -14.88 19.57 8.55
C SER A 52 -14.10 18.73 9.55
N ARG A 53 -14.75 18.25 10.62
CA ARG A 53 -14.12 17.43 11.66
C ARG A 53 -13.70 16.07 11.13
N LYS A 54 -14.58 15.38 10.39
CA LYS A 54 -14.28 14.05 9.81
C LYS A 54 -13.17 14.12 8.76
N LEU A 55 -13.14 15.19 7.97
CA LEU A 55 -12.17 15.39 6.89
C LEU A 55 -10.90 16.14 7.36
N ALA A 56 -10.76 16.42 8.66
CA ALA A 56 -9.59 17.12 9.19
C ALA A 56 -8.31 16.28 9.11
N CYS A 57 -8.44 14.95 9.18
CA CYS A 57 -7.30 14.04 9.08
C CYS A 57 -6.88 13.88 7.62
N THR A 58 -5.64 14.25 7.31
CA THR A 58 -5.05 14.01 5.99
C THR A 58 -4.85 12.52 5.75
N VAL A 59 -4.89 12.13 4.48
CA VAL A 59 -4.54 10.77 4.05
C VAL A 59 -3.11 10.43 4.50
N ASP A 60 -2.98 9.27 5.14
CA ASP A 60 -1.70 8.70 5.54
C ASP A 60 -0.98 8.10 4.33
N ILE A 61 0.21 8.61 4.02
CA ILE A 61 1.02 8.17 2.88
C ILE A 61 1.60 6.77 3.12
N ASP A 62 1.95 6.43 4.35
CA ASP A 62 2.54 5.13 4.67
C ASP A 62 1.54 3.98 4.41
N SER A 63 0.23 4.27 4.44
CA SER A 63 -0.82 3.31 4.07
C SER A 63 -0.72 2.78 2.62
N ALA A 64 -0.03 3.49 1.71
CA ALA A 64 0.24 3.00 0.35
C ALA A 64 1.16 1.77 0.32
N GLY A 65 1.94 1.54 1.38
CA GLY A 65 2.93 0.45 1.44
C GLY A 65 2.27 -0.92 1.33
N GLY A 66 1.16 -1.12 2.06
CA GLY A 66 0.37 -2.35 1.98
C GLY A 66 -0.24 -2.57 0.60
N LEU A 67 -0.75 -1.51 -0.03
CA LEU A 67 -1.35 -1.57 -1.37
C LEU A 67 -0.32 -1.92 -2.44
N LEU A 68 0.86 -1.28 -2.40
CA LEU A 68 1.95 -1.60 -3.33
C LEU A 68 2.52 -2.99 -3.08
N TRP A 69 2.59 -3.44 -1.82
CA TRP A 69 2.98 -4.82 -1.52
C TRP A 69 2.01 -5.83 -2.11
N GLU A 70 0.70 -5.62 -1.91
CA GLU A 70 -0.34 -6.52 -2.46
C GLU A 70 -0.28 -6.57 -3.98
N ALA A 71 -0.10 -5.41 -4.64
CA ALA A 71 0.11 -5.37 -6.08
C ALA A 71 1.35 -6.16 -6.48
N TYR A 72 2.51 -5.88 -5.86
CA TYR A 72 3.79 -6.54 -6.14
C TYR A 72 3.72 -8.05 -5.96
N TRP A 73 3.12 -8.52 -4.88
CA TRP A 73 2.89 -9.93 -4.62
C TRP A 73 2.17 -10.60 -5.78
N ASN A 74 1.08 -10.01 -6.25
CA ASN A 74 0.27 -10.60 -7.31
C ASN A 74 0.96 -10.51 -8.68
N TYR A 75 1.45 -9.34 -9.09
CA TYR A 75 1.98 -9.19 -10.44
C TYR A 75 3.40 -9.73 -10.61
N ARG A 76 4.25 -9.65 -9.58
CA ARG A 76 5.65 -10.07 -9.65
C ARG A 76 5.83 -11.45 -9.06
N LEU A 77 5.56 -11.63 -7.76
CA LEU A 77 5.92 -12.88 -7.06
C LEU A 77 5.07 -14.07 -7.52
N ALA A 78 3.75 -13.97 -7.40
CA ALA A 78 2.83 -14.99 -7.90
C ALA A 78 2.79 -14.99 -9.44
N GLY A 79 2.89 -13.83 -10.07
CA GLY A 79 2.93 -13.65 -11.51
C GLY A 79 4.01 -14.45 -12.22
N ASP A 80 5.26 -14.28 -11.78
CA ASP A 80 6.43 -14.96 -12.37
C ASP A 80 6.28 -16.49 -12.28
N ILE A 81 5.67 -17.01 -11.22
CA ILE A 81 5.39 -18.45 -11.06
C ILE A 81 4.44 -18.94 -12.17
N TRP A 82 3.36 -18.21 -12.46
CA TRP A 82 2.38 -18.63 -13.47
C TRP A 82 2.90 -18.46 -14.90
N ILE A 83 3.70 -17.42 -15.15
CA ILE A 83 4.44 -17.27 -16.41
C ILE A 83 5.39 -18.46 -16.62
N TYR A 84 6.18 -18.81 -15.59
CA TYR A 84 7.10 -19.95 -15.65
C TYR A 84 6.38 -21.27 -15.90
N ARG A 85 5.22 -21.47 -15.26
CA ARG A 85 4.36 -22.65 -15.45
C ARG A 85 3.58 -22.64 -16.77
N GLN A 86 3.59 -21.53 -17.51
CA GLN A 86 2.84 -21.33 -18.74
C GLN A 86 1.32 -21.49 -18.56
N ASP A 87 0.81 -21.29 -17.34
CA ASP A 87 -0.63 -21.26 -17.06
C ASP A 87 -1.15 -19.84 -17.20
N THR A 88 -1.53 -19.49 -18.44
CA THR A 88 -1.86 -18.11 -18.79
C THR A 88 -3.19 -17.65 -18.21
N MET A 89 -4.16 -18.55 -18.09
CA MET A 89 -5.45 -18.26 -17.47
C MET A 89 -5.27 -17.90 -15.99
N GLN A 90 -4.53 -18.73 -15.24
CA GLN A 90 -4.24 -18.45 -13.84
C GLN A 90 -3.39 -17.19 -13.67
N GLY A 91 -2.40 -16.96 -14.54
CA GLY A 91 -1.59 -15.75 -14.55
C GLY A 91 -2.44 -14.48 -14.70
N HIS A 92 -3.33 -14.45 -15.70
CA HIS A 92 -4.23 -13.31 -15.90
C HIS A 92 -5.23 -13.14 -14.74
N TYR A 93 -5.71 -14.23 -14.16
CA TYR A 93 -6.57 -14.17 -12.97
C TYR A 93 -5.85 -13.51 -11.80
N VAL A 94 -4.61 -13.92 -11.52
CA VAL A 94 -3.78 -13.32 -10.45
C VAL A 94 -3.47 -11.85 -10.73
N PHE A 95 -3.20 -11.46 -11.97
CA PHE A 95 -2.97 -10.06 -12.31
C PHE A 95 -4.18 -9.15 -12.05
N ASN A 96 -5.41 -9.67 -12.08
CA ASN A 96 -6.59 -8.87 -11.70
C ASN A 96 -6.50 -8.39 -10.24
N ASN A 97 -5.92 -9.19 -9.36
CA ASN A 97 -5.76 -8.85 -7.94
C ASN A 97 -4.75 -7.71 -7.72
N ALA A 98 -3.85 -7.45 -8.69
CA ALA A 98 -2.89 -6.35 -8.59
C ALA A 98 -3.49 -4.99 -8.96
N ILE A 99 -4.57 -4.96 -9.77
CA ILE A 99 -5.08 -3.72 -10.35
C ILE A 99 -5.72 -2.82 -9.30
N LYS A 100 -6.61 -3.37 -8.45
CA LYS A 100 -7.32 -2.57 -7.44
C LYS A 100 -6.34 -1.92 -6.45
N PRO A 101 -5.39 -2.65 -5.82
CA PRO A 101 -4.43 -2.04 -4.90
C PRO A 101 -3.58 -0.97 -5.59
N LEU A 102 -3.16 -1.22 -6.83
CA LEU A 102 -2.34 -0.27 -7.60
C LEU A 102 -3.09 1.03 -7.94
N VAL A 103 -4.33 0.95 -8.41
CA VAL A 103 -5.14 2.15 -8.66
C VAL A 103 -5.50 2.85 -7.34
N SER A 104 -5.69 2.09 -6.25
CA SER A 104 -5.92 2.68 -4.92
C SER A 104 -4.70 3.46 -4.41
N ALA A 105 -3.49 2.95 -4.62
CA ALA A 105 -2.26 3.64 -4.25
C ALA A 105 -2.11 5.00 -4.97
N LEU A 106 -2.61 5.12 -6.20
CA LEU A 106 -2.61 6.39 -6.93
C LEU A 106 -3.42 7.48 -6.20
N PHE A 107 -4.51 7.14 -5.51
CA PHE A 107 -5.26 8.10 -4.69
C PHE A 107 -4.43 8.57 -3.49
N ILE A 108 -3.75 7.64 -2.81
CA ILE A 108 -2.88 7.97 -1.68
C ILE A 108 -1.73 8.90 -2.10
N VAL A 109 -1.12 8.64 -3.26
CA VAL A 109 -0.09 9.52 -3.84
C VAL A 109 -0.60 10.94 -4.08
N ASN A 110 -1.87 11.08 -4.44
CA ASN A 110 -2.53 12.38 -4.62
C ASN A 110 -3.07 12.99 -3.31
N ARG A 111 -2.84 12.34 -2.16
CA ARG A 111 -3.42 12.70 -0.85
C ARG A 111 -4.96 12.73 -0.87
N GLU A 112 -5.56 11.88 -1.69
CA GLU A 112 -7.01 11.70 -1.80
C GLU A 112 -7.46 10.39 -1.17
N TYR A 113 -8.67 10.39 -0.60
CA TYR A 113 -9.28 9.17 -0.10
C TYR A 113 -9.63 8.23 -1.27
N ILE A 114 -9.37 6.94 -1.08
CA ILE A 114 -9.70 5.87 -2.03
C ILE A 114 -11.22 5.77 -2.17
N PRO A 115 -11.77 5.91 -3.39
CA PRO A 115 -13.19 5.79 -3.66
C PRO A 115 -13.66 4.34 -3.58
N HIS A 116 -14.98 4.16 -3.56
CA HIS A 116 -15.58 2.83 -3.73
C HIS A 116 -15.14 2.19 -5.07
N ASP A 117 -14.88 0.89 -5.09
CA ASP A 117 -14.35 0.11 -6.24
C ASP A 117 -15.04 0.41 -7.58
N LYS A 118 -16.38 0.51 -7.56
CA LYS A 118 -17.21 0.82 -8.74
C LYS A 118 -16.79 2.12 -9.47
N TRP A 119 -16.17 3.05 -8.76
CA TRP A 119 -15.73 4.35 -9.26
C TRP A 119 -14.22 4.47 -9.43
N LEU A 120 -13.44 3.49 -8.99
CA LEU A 120 -12.00 3.61 -8.79
C LEU A 120 -11.24 4.09 -10.04
N ILE A 121 -11.41 3.39 -11.18
CA ILE A 121 -10.79 3.77 -12.46
C ILE A 121 -11.42 5.05 -13.04
N HIS A 122 -12.71 5.28 -12.80
CA HIS A 122 -13.37 6.47 -13.33
C HIS A 122 -12.81 7.74 -12.67
N MET A 123 -12.73 7.73 -11.34
CA MET A 123 -12.27 8.84 -10.53
C MET A 123 -10.75 9.03 -10.60
N SER A 124 -9.97 7.99 -10.96
CA SER A 124 -8.52 8.15 -11.11
C SER A 124 -8.15 9.14 -12.23
N ARG A 125 -9.05 9.40 -13.18
CA ARG A 125 -8.80 10.30 -14.32
C ARG A 125 -8.63 11.75 -13.89
N SER A 126 -9.36 12.19 -12.86
CA SER A 126 -9.32 13.57 -12.35
C SER A 126 -8.16 13.86 -11.42
N LEU A 127 -7.40 12.84 -11.00
CA LEU A 127 -6.27 13.00 -10.08
C LEU A 127 -5.19 13.91 -10.69
N ALA A 128 -4.65 14.82 -9.88
CA ALA A 128 -3.71 15.84 -10.34
C ALA A 128 -2.40 15.25 -10.88
N TRP A 129 -1.86 14.26 -10.19
CA TRP A 129 -0.67 13.54 -10.58
C TRP A 129 -1.01 12.11 -11.01
N LYS A 130 -0.38 11.68 -12.10
CA LYS A 130 -0.40 10.32 -12.65
C LYS A 130 0.95 10.07 -13.34
N PRO A 131 1.40 8.82 -13.49
CA PRO A 131 2.52 8.49 -14.37
C PRO A 131 2.23 8.94 -15.80
N ASP A 132 3.25 9.36 -16.54
CA ASP A 132 3.10 9.91 -17.90
C ASP A 132 2.35 8.97 -18.85
N SER A 133 2.53 7.65 -18.70
CA SER A 133 1.90 6.62 -19.52
C SER A 133 0.65 5.99 -18.88
N TRP A 134 0.05 6.63 -17.86
CA TRP A 134 -1.04 6.07 -17.04
C TRP A 134 -2.14 5.39 -17.85
N GLU A 135 -2.79 6.10 -18.78
CA GLU A 135 -3.93 5.54 -19.53
C GLU A 135 -3.52 4.35 -20.40
N LYS A 136 -2.36 4.45 -21.07
CA LYS A 136 -1.83 3.39 -21.92
C LYS A 136 -1.48 2.15 -21.09
N ASP A 137 -0.78 2.33 -19.99
CA ASP A 137 -0.32 1.22 -19.16
C ASP A 137 -1.48 0.62 -18.36
N LEU A 138 -2.45 1.40 -17.91
CA LEU A 138 -3.67 0.88 -17.28
C LEU A 138 -4.49 0.06 -18.27
N GLN A 139 -4.65 0.53 -19.51
CA GLN A 139 -5.31 -0.23 -20.56
C GLN A 139 -4.56 -1.55 -20.83
N GLY A 140 -3.23 -1.51 -20.91
CA GLY A 140 -2.41 -2.71 -21.05
C GLY A 140 -2.53 -3.67 -19.87
N ALA A 141 -2.58 -3.15 -18.65
CA ALA A 141 -2.75 -3.92 -17.42
C ALA A 141 -4.13 -4.59 -17.31
N LEU A 142 -5.15 -4.09 -18.01
CA LEU A 142 -6.49 -4.69 -18.09
C LEU A 142 -6.66 -5.62 -19.30
N ASN A 143 -5.76 -5.55 -20.29
CA ASN A 143 -5.86 -6.31 -21.52
C ASN A 143 -5.28 -7.73 -21.36
N THR A 144 -6.11 -8.76 -21.57
CA THR A 144 -5.66 -10.16 -21.56
C THR A 144 -5.10 -10.63 -22.89
N GLY A 145 -5.19 -9.82 -23.95
CA GLY A 145 -4.71 -10.19 -25.28
C GLY A 145 -5.33 -11.49 -25.79
N ASP A 146 -4.48 -12.40 -26.28
CA ASP A 146 -4.85 -13.70 -26.85
C ASP A 146 -4.62 -14.88 -25.89
N PHE A 147 -4.37 -14.62 -24.60
CA PHE A 147 -4.01 -15.63 -23.60
C PHE A 147 -2.74 -16.43 -23.91
N SER A 148 -1.87 -15.92 -24.78
CA SER A 148 -0.50 -16.44 -24.93
C SER A 148 0.37 -16.04 -23.74
N VAL A 149 1.49 -16.76 -23.52
CA VAL A 149 2.50 -16.37 -22.53
C VAL A 149 3.03 -14.96 -22.82
N GLN A 150 3.15 -14.59 -24.10
CA GLN A 150 3.56 -13.25 -24.51
C GLN A 150 2.54 -12.20 -24.05
N SER A 151 1.24 -12.40 -24.29
CA SER A 151 0.21 -11.47 -23.83
C SER A 151 0.18 -11.32 -22.30
N LEU A 152 0.48 -12.41 -21.57
CA LEU A 152 0.63 -12.37 -20.13
C LEU A 152 1.86 -11.54 -19.71
N GLN A 153 3.01 -11.76 -20.32
CA GLN A 153 4.24 -10.98 -20.04
C GLN A 153 4.06 -9.49 -20.38
N GLU A 154 3.43 -9.17 -21.50
CA GLU A 154 3.12 -7.78 -21.89
C GLU A 154 2.22 -7.10 -20.87
N ARG A 155 1.19 -7.80 -20.39
CA ARG A 155 0.31 -7.34 -19.32
C ARG A 155 1.10 -7.11 -18.01
N GLN A 156 1.99 -8.03 -17.64
CA GLN A 156 2.86 -7.90 -16.47
C GLN A 156 3.73 -6.64 -16.56
N MET A 157 4.35 -6.38 -17.72
CA MET A 157 5.19 -5.20 -17.95
C MET A 157 4.40 -3.89 -17.80
N CYS A 158 3.13 -3.88 -18.18
CA CYS A 158 2.27 -2.70 -17.98
C CYS A 158 2.01 -2.46 -16.49
N ILE A 159 1.70 -3.51 -15.72
CA ILE A 159 1.52 -3.41 -14.26
C ILE A 159 2.82 -2.95 -13.59
N ASP A 160 3.96 -3.49 -14.02
CA ASP A 160 5.28 -3.14 -13.49
C ASP A 160 5.60 -1.65 -13.69
N ARG A 161 5.34 -1.09 -14.87
CA ARG A 161 5.54 0.36 -15.12
C ARG A 161 4.65 1.22 -14.24
N LEU A 162 3.39 0.85 -14.07
CA LEU A 162 2.48 1.58 -13.17
C LEU A 162 2.98 1.50 -11.72
N TRP A 163 3.42 0.31 -11.29
CA TRP A 163 3.88 0.08 -9.94
C TRP A 163 5.14 0.88 -9.64
N ASN A 164 6.12 0.87 -10.54
CA ASN A 164 7.35 1.66 -10.42
C ASN A 164 7.03 3.16 -10.38
N GLY A 165 6.12 3.64 -11.24
CA GLY A 165 5.68 5.04 -11.19
C GLY A 165 5.12 5.44 -9.83
N MET A 166 4.32 4.59 -9.19
CA MET A 166 3.80 4.86 -7.83
C MET A 166 4.92 4.82 -6.80
N ASN A 167 5.76 3.78 -6.87
CA ASN A 167 6.89 3.57 -5.96
C ASN A 167 7.82 4.78 -5.95
N ASP A 168 8.26 5.23 -7.12
CA ASP A 168 9.21 6.32 -7.26
C ASP A 168 8.63 7.63 -6.70
N ARG A 169 7.35 7.89 -6.98
CA ARG A 169 6.67 9.06 -6.45
C ARG A 169 6.52 9.03 -4.94
N LEU A 170 6.22 7.87 -4.35
CA LEU A 170 6.14 7.73 -2.90
C LEU A 170 7.51 7.88 -2.25
N CYS A 171 8.56 7.28 -2.82
CA CYS A 171 9.93 7.48 -2.35
C CYS A 171 10.35 8.95 -2.36
N GLU A 172 10.04 9.69 -3.44
CA GLU A 172 10.26 11.14 -3.53
C GLU A 172 9.49 11.89 -2.41
N MET A 173 8.23 11.54 -2.19
CA MET A 173 7.37 12.19 -1.20
C MET A 173 7.82 11.96 0.25
N THR A 174 8.41 10.80 0.55
CA THR A 174 8.82 10.42 1.91
C THR A 174 10.32 10.50 2.17
N GLY A 175 11.13 10.83 1.15
CA GLY A 175 12.59 10.80 1.26
C GLY A 175 13.14 9.40 1.56
N THR A 176 12.47 8.36 1.03
CA THR A 176 12.96 6.98 1.15
C THR A 176 14.30 6.86 0.46
N ASP A 177 15.20 6.06 1.02
CA ASP A 177 16.50 5.75 0.40
C ASP A 177 16.32 5.26 -1.03
N ASP A 178 16.95 5.92 -2.01
CA ASP A 178 16.85 5.61 -3.44
C ASP A 178 17.22 4.15 -3.79
N ARG A 179 17.89 3.45 -2.87
CA ARG A 179 18.27 2.03 -3.02
C ARG A 179 17.13 1.08 -2.66
N LEU A 180 16.05 1.57 -2.05
CA LEU A 180 14.92 0.78 -1.57
C LEU A 180 13.60 1.24 -2.18
N ASN A 181 12.81 0.27 -2.59
CA ASN A 181 11.42 0.48 -2.93
C ASN A 181 10.62 0.91 -1.69
N PHE A 182 9.58 1.70 -1.88
CA PHE A 182 8.71 2.20 -0.82
C PHE A 182 8.16 1.09 0.08
N VAL A 183 7.81 -0.06 -0.51
CA VAL A 183 7.31 -1.23 0.24
C VAL A 183 8.31 -1.78 1.26
N ARG A 184 9.61 -1.53 1.06
CA ARG A 184 10.68 -1.98 1.94
C ARG A 184 11.01 -0.96 3.04
N LYS A 185 10.47 0.26 2.97
CA LYS A 185 10.73 1.36 3.92
C LYS A 185 10.50 0.93 5.36
N ALA A 186 9.34 0.38 5.68
CA ALA A 186 8.98 -0.02 7.04
C ALA A 186 9.96 -1.05 7.62
N GLY A 187 10.21 -2.16 6.90
CA GLY A 187 11.15 -3.19 7.35
C GLY A 187 12.59 -2.68 7.47
N TYR A 188 13.00 -1.75 6.60
CA TYR A 188 14.30 -1.10 6.71
C TYR A 188 14.40 -0.17 7.91
N GLU A 189 13.37 0.64 8.19
CA GLU A 189 13.32 1.50 9.38
C GLU A 189 13.38 0.66 10.67
N SER A 190 12.68 -0.47 10.73
CA SER A 190 12.75 -1.41 11.85
C SER A 190 14.16 -1.98 12.03
N LEU A 191 14.77 -2.46 10.94
CA LEU A 191 16.13 -2.99 10.96
C LEU A 191 17.14 -1.91 11.38
N LYS A 192 16.98 -0.68 10.87
CA LYS A 192 17.85 0.45 11.20
C LYS A 192 17.79 0.79 12.69
N LYS A 193 16.60 0.85 13.30
CA LYS A 193 16.45 1.05 14.75
C LYS A 193 17.19 -0.03 15.55
N LEU A 194 17.10 -1.29 15.11
CA LEU A 194 17.80 -2.40 15.75
C LEU A 194 19.33 -2.26 15.61
N ILE A 195 19.81 -1.84 14.43
CA ILE A 195 21.22 -1.57 14.17
C ILE A 195 21.77 -0.44 15.05
N GLU A 196 21.03 0.67 15.17
CA GLU A 196 21.51 1.88 15.86
C GLU A 196 21.67 1.71 17.39
N LYS A 197 20.79 0.93 18.03
CA LYS A 197 20.84 0.72 19.48
C LYS A 197 21.48 -0.62 19.88
N GLU A 198 21.46 -1.60 18.98
CA GLU A 198 21.97 -2.97 19.14
C GLU A 198 21.28 -3.82 20.23
N GLU A 199 20.73 -3.20 21.27
CA GLU A 199 20.07 -3.84 22.40
C GLU A 199 18.79 -3.09 22.77
N TYR A 200 17.68 -3.82 22.84
CA TYR A 200 16.39 -3.34 23.34
C TYR A 200 15.85 -4.29 24.39
N THR A 201 15.17 -3.78 25.40
CA THR A 201 14.23 -4.60 26.15
C THR A 201 12.97 -4.87 25.33
N LEU A 202 12.23 -5.94 25.63
CA LEU A 202 10.93 -6.21 25.00
C LEU A 202 9.95 -5.04 25.17
N GLN A 203 10.00 -4.36 26.31
CA GLN A 203 9.12 -3.22 26.57
C GLN A 203 9.49 -2.01 25.71
N GLU A 204 10.78 -1.71 25.58
CA GLU A 204 11.25 -0.63 24.70
C GLU A 204 10.90 -0.93 23.24
N TRP A 205 11.11 -2.16 22.78
CA TRP A 205 10.74 -2.54 21.42
C TRP A 205 9.24 -2.41 21.21
N ALA A 206 8.41 -2.99 22.10
CA ALA A 206 6.96 -2.96 22.03
C ALA A 206 6.38 -1.53 21.99
N ALA A 207 7.06 -0.56 22.61
CA ALA A 207 6.65 0.84 22.61
C ALA A 207 6.94 1.56 21.28
N MET A 208 7.90 1.08 20.49
CA MET A 208 8.23 1.66 19.19
C MET A 208 7.61 0.89 18.03
N GLU A 209 7.50 -0.44 18.16
CA GLU A 209 7.03 -1.38 17.16
C GLU A 209 6.31 -2.57 17.80
N GLY A 210 5.39 -3.19 17.06
CA GLY A 210 4.78 -4.43 17.50
C GLY A 210 5.82 -5.55 17.65
N LEU A 211 5.71 -6.36 18.72
CA LEU A 211 6.58 -7.54 18.92
C LEU A 211 6.47 -8.55 17.77
N GLU A 212 5.32 -8.59 17.09
CA GLU A 212 5.09 -9.38 15.87
C GLU A 212 6.13 -9.09 14.79
N ALA A 213 6.67 -7.87 14.69
CA ALA A 213 7.67 -7.50 13.69
C ALA A 213 8.92 -8.39 13.75
N LEU A 214 9.30 -8.83 14.96
CA LEU A 214 10.44 -9.73 15.19
C LEU A 214 10.21 -11.14 14.63
N ASN A 215 8.96 -11.53 14.36
CA ASN A 215 8.64 -12.82 13.74
C ASN A 215 8.85 -12.84 12.23
N TYR A 216 9.10 -11.68 11.61
CA TYR A 216 9.23 -11.53 10.17
C TYR A 216 10.67 -11.24 9.75
N GLU A 217 11.01 -11.69 8.54
CA GLU A 217 12.28 -11.33 7.90
C GLU A 217 12.29 -9.83 7.53
N PRO A 218 13.47 -9.17 7.55
CA PRO A 218 14.76 -9.75 7.89
C PRO A 218 15.06 -9.79 9.39
N LEU A 219 14.21 -9.18 10.24
CA LEU A 219 14.47 -9.04 11.69
C LEU A 219 14.70 -10.40 12.33
N HIS A 220 13.82 -11.37 12.08
CA HIS A 220 13.90 -12.71 12.64
C HIS A 220 15.28 -13.36 12.50
N SER A 221 15.92 -13.16 11.36
CA SER A 221 17.24 -13.74 11.06
C SER A 221 18.41 -13.00 11.70
N VAL A 222 18.23 -11.78 12.23
CA VAL A 222 19.34 -10.90 12.67
C VAL A 222 19.25 -10.45 14.12
N PHE A 223 18.33 -10.98 14.90
CA PHE A 223 18.32 -10.79 16.36
C PHE A 223 18.36 -12.13 17.09
N HIS A 224 18.82 -12.10 18.33
CA HIS A 224 18.62 -13.17 19.30
C HIS A 224 18.05 -12.60 20.59
N ARG A 225 17.36 -13.45 21.35
CA ARG A 225 16.72 -13.07 22.60
C ARG A 225 17.48 -13.64 23.79
N GLU A 226 17.80 -12.78 24.75
CA GLU A 226 18.33 -13.17 26.06
C GLU A 226 17.42 -12.65 27.18
N GLY A 227 16.61 -13.52 27.76
CA GLY A 227 15.66 -13.11 28.80
C GLY A 227 14.61 -12.12 28.27
N ASP A 228 14.66 -10.88 28.75
CA ASP A 228 13.81 -9.76 28.32
C ASP A 228 14.49 -8.84 27.29
N ARG A 229 15.64 -9.24 26.76
CA ARG A 229 16.44 -8.44 25.82
C ARG A 229 16.39 -8.99 24.41
N ILE A 230 16.34 -8.09 23.45
CA ILE A 230 16.47 -8.27 22.00
C ILE A 230 17.85 -7.73 21.65
N LEU A 231 18.72 -8.60 21.13
CA LEU A 231 20.11 -8.28 20.83
C LEU A 231 20.34 -8.48 19.33
N LEU A 232 20.93 -7.48 18.67
CA LEU A 232 21.36 -7.60 17.29
C LEU A 232 22.47 -8.64 17.17
N ASP A 233 22.27 -9.62 16.30
CA ASP A 233 23.33 -10.53 15.87
C ASP A 233 24.08 -9.91 14.67
N LYS A 234 25.13 -9.14 14.96
CA LYS A 234 25.94 -8.46 13.94
C LYS A 234 26.66 -9.43 13.01
N GLU A 235 27.16 -10.54 13.54
CA GLU A 235 27.85 -11.54 12.73
C GLU A 235 26.89 -12.17 11.73
N ARG A 236 25.67 -12.48 12.17
CA ARG A 236 24.62 -12.95 11.29
C ARG A 236 24.18 -11.90 10.27
N LEU A 237 23.96 -10.66 10.72
CA LEU A 237 23.63 -9.53 9.86
C LEU A 237 24.66 -9.37 8.74
N LEU A 238 25.96 -9.50 9.00
CA LEU A 238 27.03 -9.34 8.01
C LEU A 238 27.26 -10.59 7.13
N SER A 239 26.83 -11.78 7.57
CA SER A 239 27.08 -13.04 6.86
C SER A 239 25.95 -13.52 5.95
N ILE A 240 24.71 -13.05 6.13
CA ILE A 240 23.56 -13.35 5.25
C ILE A 240 23.89 -13.15 3.75
N ARG A 241 23.51 -14.11 2.92
CA ARG A 241 23.70 -14.08 1.48
C ARG A 241 22.35 -13.99 0.75
N PRO A 242 22.32 -13.60 -0.54
CA PRO A 242 21.08 -13.58 -1.32
C PRO A 242 20.33 -14.91 -1.33
N GLU A 243 21.04 -16.03 -1.20
CA GLU A 243 20.46 -17.38 -1.12
C GLU A 243 19.85 -17.75 0.24
N ASP A 244 20.11 -16.99 1.30
CA ASP A 244 19.65 -17.31 2.66
C ASP A 244 18.21 -16.84 2.94
N MET A 245 17.66 -15.95 2.12
CA MET A 245 16.31 -15.40 2.28
C MET A 245 15.74 -14.96 0.94
N TYR A 246 14.45 -14.63 0.90
CA TYR A 246 13.86 -14.07 -0.30
C TYR A 246 14.53 -12.74 -0.68
N VAL A 247 14.67 -12.51 -1.99
CA VAL A 247 15.39 -11.34 -2.56
C VAL A 247 14.90 -10.02 -1.97
N TRP A 248 13.59 -9.86 -1.75
CA TRP A 248 13.01 -8.63 -1.21
C TRP A 248 13.35 -8.37 0.26
N PHE A 249 13.62 -9.42 1.05
CA PHE A 249 14.16 -9.27 2.40
C PHE A 249 15.67 -9.01 2.37
N TYR A 250 16.38 -9.68 1.46
CA TYR A 250 17.81 -9.48 1.29
C TYR A 250 18.16 -8.03 0.93
N GLU A 251 17.38 -7.38 0.06
CA GLU A 251 17.57 -5.98 -0.29
C GLU A 251 17.52 -5.04 0.93
N ILE A 252 16.68 -5.36 1.93
CA ILE A 252 16.61 -4.61 3.20
C ILE A 252 17.90 -4.80 4.00
N VAL A 253 18.38 -6.05 4.09
CA VAL A 253 19.65 -6.38 4.78
C VAL A 253 20.84 -5.69 4.11
N ASP A 254 20.92 -5.75 2.78
CA ASP A 254 22.01 -5.12 2.01
C ASP A 254 22.06 -3.59 2.22
N ALA A 255 20.89 -2.95 2.25
CA ALA A 255 20.79 -1.52 2.59
C ALA A 255 21.22 -1.24 4.04
N GLY A 256 20.82 -2.09 5.00
CA GLY A 256 21.20 -1.96 6.41
C GLY A 256 22.71 -2.08 6.64
N ARG A 257 23.37 -3.06 6.02
CA ARG A 257 24.82 -3.28 6.13
C ARG A 257 25.66 -2.08 5.71
N LYS A 258 25.25 -1.41 4.63
CA LYS A 258 25.96 -0.24 4.13
C LYS A 258 25.91 0.94 5.11
N GLY A 259 24.90 0.99 5.98
CA GLY A 259 24.86 1.92 7.11
C GLY A 259 25.89 1.57 8.20
N VAL A 260 26.02 0.29 8.53
CA VAL A 260 26.99 -0.22 9.53
C VAL A 260 28.45 -0.06 9.07
N ALA A 261 28.73 -0.21 7.77
CA ALA A 261 30.07 -0.10 7.21
C ALA A 261 30.54 1.34 6.94
N ALA A 262 29.67 2.34 7.16
CA ALA A 262 29.96 3.76 6.94
C ALA A 262 30.32 4.53 8.24
N GLU A 263 30.25 3.86 9.39
CA GLU A 263 30.74 4.31 10.71
C GLU A 263 32.10 3.66 11.04
#